data_AF-A0A3C2CMV1-F1
#
_entry.id   AF-A0A3C2CMV1-F1
#
_cell.length_a   1.000
_cell.length_b   1.000
_cell.length_c   1.000
_cell.angle_alpha   90.00
_cell.angle_beta   90.00
_cell.angle_gamma   90.00
#
_symmetry.space_group_name_H-M   'P 1'
#
loop_
_entity.id
_entity.type
_entity.pdbx_description
1 polymer ?
#
loop_
_entity_poly.entity_id
_entity_poly.type
_entity_poly.pdbx_seq_one_letter_code
_entity_poly.pdbx_strand_id
1 'polypeptide(L)'
;WSYGWSMMRIGAFLKRIDPALNDAWYLKSGTALHVEGRKPHDPDVARVLLKEMDQDPQIVEEALADPTTHDDVKSDHELVVSLGGFGVPTLVFGENERIFGPVLINPPTGEKADKLWHLITGWLEFPNLYEMQRPKTPLDLEMISDAFNPYVKARDWETRANPTP
;
A
#
# COMPACT_ATOMS: atom_id res chain seq x y z
N TRP A 1 17.96 -3.76 8.99
CA TRP A 1 16.74 -2.94 8.91
C TRP A 1 16.68 -2.28 7.54
N SER A 2 15.50 -2.13 6.91
CA SER A 2 15.31 -1.48 5.61
C SER A 2 13.96 -0.76 5.53
N TYR A 3 13.92 0.43 4.94
CA TYR A 3 12.82 1.40 5.07
C TYR A 3 11.46 0.90 4.56
N GLY A 4 11.41 0.09 3.50
CA GLY A 4 10.16 -0.55 3.06
C GLY A 4 10.08 -2.03 3.46
N TRP A 5 11.22 -2.71 3.44
CA TRP A 5 11.27 -4.16 3.57
C TRP A 5 10.99 -4.64 4.99
N SER A 6 11.48 -3.93 6.01
CA SER A 6 11.19 -4.28 7.41
C SER A 6 9.69 -4.21 7.71
N MET A 7 9.00 -3.18 7.22
CA MET A 7 7.56 -3.01 7.44
C MET A 7 6.74 -4.13 6.80
N MET A 8 7.11 -4.55 5.60
CA MET A 8 6.46 -5.69 4.92
C MET A 8 6.70 -7.00 5.67
N ARG A 9 7.89 -7.22 6.23
CA ARG A 9 8.17 -8.41 7.05
C ARG A 9 7.36 -8.44 8.34
N ILE A 10 7.18 -7.30 9.00
CA ILE A 10 6.29 -7.17 10.17
C ILE A 10 4.85 -7.52 9.77
N GLY A 11 4.35 -6.97 8.66
CA GLY A 11 3.02 -7.31 8.13
C GLY A 11 2.86 -8.80 7.80
N ALA A 12 3.85 -9.39 7.13
CA ALA A 12 3.87 -10.82 6.82
C ALA A 12 3.86 -11.69 8.09
N PHE A 13 4.63 -11.33 9.11
CA PHE A 13 4.62 -12.02 10.40
C PHE A 13 3.26 -11.92 11.09
N LEU A 14 2.66 -10.72 11.14
CA LEU A 14 1.32 -10.51 11.68
C LEU A 14 0.25 -11.31 10.93
N LYS A 15 0.35 -11.39 9.59
CA LYS A 15 -0.56 -12.18 8.73
C LYS A 15 -0.55 -13.67 9.09
N ARG A 16 0.58 -14.22 9.54
CA ARG A 16 0.68 -15.62 10.01
C ARG A 16 -0.09 -15.87 11.30
N ILE A 17 -0.16 -14.86 12.17
CA ILE A 17 -0.90 -14.91 13.43
C ILE A 17 -2.40 -14.78 13.13
N ASP A 18 -2.77 -13.71 12.43
CA ASP A 18 -4.12 -13.42 11.98
C ASP A 18 -4.05 -12.43 10.80
N PRO A 19 -4.62 -12.76 9.62
CA PRO A 19 -4.71 -11.82 8.50
C PRO A 19 -5.27 -10.44 8.88
N ALA A 20 -6.20 -10.37 9.85
CA ALA A 20 -6.75 -9.10 10.32
C ALA A 20 -5.71 -8.20 11.00
N LEU A 21 -4.66 -8.76 11.59
CA LEU A 21 -3.56 -7.98 12.17
C LEU A 21 -2.70 -7.32 11.10
N ASN A 22 -2.51 -7.98 9.95
CA ASN A 22 -1.84 -7.36 8.82
C ASN A 22 -2.67 -6.22 8.22
N ASP A 23 -4.00 -6.39 8.13
CA ASP A 23 -4.90 -5.31 7.69
C ASP A 23 -4.83 -4.11 8.64
N ALA A 24 -4.88 -4.36 9.95
CA ALA A 24 -4.74 -3.32 10.97
C ALA A 24 -3.36 -2.65 10.92
N TRP A 25 -2.28 -3.41 10.71
CA TRP A 25 -0.92 -2.88 10.55
C TRP A 25 -0.78 -2.02 9.29
N TYR A 26 -1.34 -2.47 8.17
CA TYR A 26 -1.37 -1.71 6.93
C TYR A 26 -2.10 -0.37 7.11
N LEU A 27 -3.29 -0.39 7.73
CA LEU A 27 -4.03 0.83 8.04
C LEU A 27 -3.22 1.75 8.97
N LYS A 28 -2.72 1.21 10.09
CA LYS A 28 -2.04 2.00 11.12
C LYS A 28 -0.74 2.64 10.62
N SER A 29 0.12 1.84 9.98
CA SER A 29 1.39 2.32 9.44
C SER A 29 1.19 3.23 8.22
N GLY A 30 0.20 2.94 7.38
CA GLY A 30 -0.20 3.79 6.26
C GLY A 30 -0.70 5.14 6.74
N THR A 31 -1.58 5.20 7.74
CA THR A 31 -2.04 6.45 8.35
C THR A 31 -0.88 7.21 8.99
N ALA A 32 -0.03 6.53 9.76
CA ALA A 32 1.13 7.13 10.39
C ALA A 32 2.03 7.82 9.35
N LEU A 33 2.32 7.17 8.24
CA LEU A 33 3.19 7.71 7.19
C LEU A 33 2.51 8.78 6.34
N HIS A 34 1.32 8.50 5.81
CA HIS A 34 0.70 9.31 4.78
C HIS A 34 -0.14 10.48 5.32
N VAL A 35 -0.67 10.35 6.54
CA VAL A 35 -1.56 11.35 7.14
C VAL A 35 -0.86 12.08 8.28
N GLU A 36 -0.23 11.36 9.20
CA GLU A 36 0.36 11.93 10.42
C GLU A 36 1.80 12.42 10.22
N GLY A 37 2.46 12.02 9.13
CA GLY A 37 3.86 12.36 8.87
C GLY A 37 4.85 11.71 9.84
N ARG A 38 4.48 10.59 10.46
CA ARG A 38 5.35 9.75 11.28
C ARG A 38 6.15 8.79 10.39
N LYS A 39 7.18 8.18 10.97
CA LYS A 39 8.14 7.32 10.26
C LYS A 39 7.97 5.85 10.65
N PRO A 40 6.93 5.12 10.20
CA PRO A 40 6.76 3.71 10.57
C PRO A 40 7.90 2.80 10.10
N HIS A 41 8.73 3.29 9.18
CA HIS A 41 9.96 2.67 8.75
C HIS A 41 11.14 2.89 9.71
N ASP A 42 10.95 3.58 10.83
CA ASP A 42 11.86 3.62 11.97
C ASP A 42 11.45 2.51 12.96
N PRO A 43 12.38 1.65 13.43
CA PRO A 43 12.04 0.56 14.34
C PRO A 43 11.38 1.02 15.65
N ASP A 44 11.77 2.17 16.19
CA ASP A 44 11.18 2.68 17.44
C ASP A 44 9.75 3.14 17.21
N VAL A 45 9.48 3.78 16.07
CA VAL A 45 8.11 4.15 15.68
C VAL A 45 7.28 2.91 15.39
N ALA A 46 7.82 1.90 14.71
CA ALA A 46 7.12 0.64 14.45
C ALA A 46 6.68 -0.05 15.76
N ARG A 47 7.55 -0.10 16.77
CA ARG A 47 7.22 -0.60 18.12
C ARG A 47 6.10 0.20 18.77
N VAL A 48 6.13 1.52 18.67
CA VAL A 48 5.07 2.38 19.20
C VAL A 48 3.74 2.11 18.48
N LEU A 49 3.74 1.95 17.16
CA LEU A 49 2.52 1.66 16.40
C LEU A 49 1.92 0.30 16.77
N LEU A 50 2.74 -0.72 17.02
CA LEU A 50 2.28 -2.02 17.54
C LEU A 50 1.63 -1.88 18.91
N LYS A 51 2.20 -1.09 19.84
CA LYS A 51 1.54 -0.79 21.12
C LYS A 51 0.20 -0.10 20.94
N GLU A 52 0.12 0.86 20.02
CA GLU A 52 -1.12 1.57 19.69
C GLU A 52 -2.19 0.66 19.06
N MET A 53 -1.80 -0.54 18.61
CA MET A 53 -2.69 -1.62 18.14
C MET A 53 -2.93 -2.70 19.21
N ASP A 54 -2.54 -2.44 20.47
CA ASP A 54 -2.57 -3.41 21.57
C ASP A 54 -1.78 -4.72 21.27
N GLN A 55 -0.73 -4.62 20.45
CA GLN A 55 0.18 -5.73 20.12
C GLN A 55 1.52 -5.60 20.85
N ASP A 56 2.23 -6.73 20.97
CA ASP A 56 3.56 -6.76 21.57
C ASP A 56 4.60 -6.05 20.66
N PRO A 57 5.32 -5.02 21.15
CA PRO A 57 6.43 -4.41 20.43
C PRO A 57 7.50 -5.40 19.94
N GLN A 58 7.69 -6.50 20.67
CA GLN A 58 8.72 -7.50 20.38
C GLN A 58 8.50 -8.20 19.03
N ILE A 59 7.30 -8.09 18.45
CA ILE A 59 7.00 -8.54 17.08
C ILE A 59 7.97 -7.93 16.06
N VAL A 60 8.51 -6.72 16.29
CA VAL A 60 9.52 -6.13 15.40
C VAL A 60 10.76 -7.02 15.34
N GLU A 61 11.28 -7.44 16.49
CA GLU A 61 12.43 -8.33 16.60
C GLU A 61 12.11 -9.72 16.05
N GLU A 62 10.97 -10.28 16.41
CA GLU A 62 10.55 -11.63 16.00
C GLU A 62 10.42 -11.74 14.47
N ALA A 63 9.71 -10.80 13.85
CA ALA A 63 9.53 -10.75 12.41
C ALA A 63 10.86 -10.62 11.66
N LEU A 64 11.83 -9.91 12.24
CA LEU A 64 13.14 -9.67 11.64
C LEU A 64 14.14 -10.80 11.88
N ALA A 65 14.04 -11.47 13.03
CA ALA A 65 14.86 -12.61 13.39
C ALA A 65 14.46 -13.88 12.61
N ASP A 66 13.19 -14.00 12.21
CA ASP A 66 12.74 -15.05 11.31
C ASP A 66 13.10 -14.73 9.85
N PRO A 67 14.07 -15.41 9.23
CA PRO A 67 14.46 -15.15 7.84
C PRO A 67 13.35 -15.52 6.84
N THR A 68 12.42 -16.39 7.19
CA THR A 68 11.36 -16.86 6.27
C THR A 68 10.28 -15.82 6.02
N THR A 69 10.22 -14.74 6.82
CA THR A 69 9.35 -13.59 6.49
C THR A 69 9.77 -12.89 5.20
N HIS A 70 11.00 -13.13 4.71
CA HIS A 70 11.40 -12.73 3.36
C HIS A 70 10.63 -13.50 2.27
N ASP A 71 10.41 -14.79 2.49
CA ASP A 71 9.77 -15.67 1.53
C ASP A 71 8.29 -15.33 1.38
N ASP A 72 7.62 -14.94 2.48
CA ASP A 72 6.22 -14.49 2.44
C ASP A 72 6.07 -13.20 1.61
N VAL A 73 6.88 -12.19 1.89
CA VAL A 73 6.84 -10.90 1.17
C VAL A 73 7.15 -11.13 -0.31
N LYS A 74 8.12 -11.99 -0.62
CA LYS A 74 8.48 -12.35 -1.98
C LYS A 74 7.33 -13.12 -2.66
N SER A 75 6.70 -14.07 -1.99
CA SER A 75 5.59 -14.86 -2.55
C SER A 75 4.38 -13.99 -2.86
N ASP A 76 4.01 -13.07 -1.97
CA ASP A 76 2.93 -12.11 -2.21
C ASP A 76 3.26 -11.20 -3.42
N HIS A 77 4.51 -10.78 -3.57
CA HIS A 77 4.95 -9.99 -4.72
C HIS A 77 4.94 -10.80 -6.03
N GLU A 78 5.48 -12.03 -6.02
CA GLU A 78 5.52 -12.92 -7.16
C GLU A 78 4.12 -13.27 -7.66
N LEU A 79 3.15 -13.45 -6.75
CA LEU A 79 1.75 -13.64 -7.11
C LEU A 79 1.25 -12.46 -7.97
N VAL A 80 1.41 -11.22 -7.50
CA VAL A 80 0.95 -10.02 -8.23
C VAL A 80 1.66 -9.87 -9.57
N VAL A 81 2.98 -10.09 -9.62
CA VAL A 81 3.76 -9.99 -10.88
C VAL A 81 3.35 -11.09 -11.86
N SER A 82 3.11 -12.31 -11.39
CA SER A 82 2.66 -13.43 -12.24
C SER A 82 1.29 -13.18 -12.89
N LEU A 83 0.45 -12.36 -12.24
CA LEU A 83 -0.84 -11.89 -12.76
C LEU A 83 -0.71 -10.69 -13.72
N GLY A 84 0.52 -10.26 -14.03
CA GLY A 84 0.80 -9.10 -14.89
C GLY A 84 0.70 -7.75 -14.17
N GLY A 85 0.72 -7.72 -12.84
CA GLY A 85 0.78 -6.48 -12.07
C GLY A 85 2.09 -5.73 -12.31
N PHE A 86 1.98 -4.43 -12.61
CA PHE A 86 3.12 -3.57 -12.95
C PHE A 86 3.20 -2.28 -12.10
N GLY A 87 2.29 -2.11 -11.14
CA GLY A 87 2.21 -0.92 -10.30
C GLY A 87 1.18 -1.07 -9.19
N VAL A 88 0.93 -0.01 -8.44
CA VAL A 88 -0.06 0.00 -7.35
C VAL A 88 -1.11 1.12 -7.52
N PRO A 89 -2.37 0.89 -7.11
CA PRO A 89 -2.91 -0.39 -6.67
C PRO A 89 -3.18 -1.36 -7.84
N THR A 90 -3.05 -2.67 -7.59
CA THR A 90 -3.56 -3.74 -8.47
C THR A 90 -4.64 -4.48 -7.70
N LEU A 91 -5.86 -4.51 -8.24
CA LEU A 91 -6.99 -5.27 -7.72
C LEU A 91 -7.11 -6.58 -8.49
N VAL A 92 -7.30 -7.68 -7.76
CA VAL A 92 -7.49 -9.02 -8.32
C VAL A 92 -8.91 -9.49 -8.01
N PHE A 93 -9.61 -9.97 -9.02
CA PHE A 93 -10.98 -10.45 -8.97
C PHE A 93 -11.04 -11.89 -9.50
N GLY A 94 -11.76 -12.76 -8.79
CA GLY A 94 -11.84 -14.17 -9.15
C GLY A 94 -10.45 -14.80 -9.34
N GLU A 95 -10.31 -15.68 -10.32
CA GLU A 95 -9.03 -16.39 -10.55
C GLU A 95 -8.03 -15.60 -11.41
N ASN A 96 -8.48 -14.77 -12.37
CA ASN A 96 -7.58 -14.18 -13.38
C ASN A 96 -7.94 -12.74 -13.81
N GLU A 97 -8.96 -12.11 -13.22
CA GLU A 97 -9.34 -10.75 -13.58
C GLU A 97 -8.59 -9.74 -12.73
N ARG A 98 -8.07 -8.69 -13.35
CA ARG A 98 -7.19 -7.74 -12.71
C ARG A 98 -7.40 -6.35 -13.26
N ILE A 99 -7.41 -5.37 -12.37
CA ILE A 99 -7.53 -3.95 -12.73
C ILE A 99 -6.40 -3.20 -12.03
N PHE A 100 -5.64 -2.43 -12.81
CA PHE A 100 -4.73 -1.42 -12.25
C PHE A 100 -5.52 -0.15 -11.93
N GLY A 101 -5.31 0.40 -10.74
CA GLY A 101 -6.11 1.49 -10.19
C GLY A 101 -7.26 1.01 -9.28
N PRO A 102 -8.20 1.90 -8.90
CA PRO A 102 -8.26 3.31 -9.30
C PRO A 102 -7.11 4.13 -8.69
N VAL A 103 -6.55 5.07 -9.45
CA VAL A 103 -5.54 6.01 -8.95
C VAL A 103 -6.24 7.28 -8.48
N LEU A 104 -6.24 7.52 -7.17
CA LEU A 104 -7.00 8.60 -6.53
C LEU A 104 -6.09 9.48 -5.66
N ILE A 105 -6.35 10.78 -5.64
CA ILE A 105 -5.75 11.71 -4.66
C ILE A 105 -6.53 11.63 -3.35
N ASN A 106 -7.86 11.80 -3.45
CA ASN A 106 -8.79 11.79 -2.32
C ASN A 106 -9.82 10.67 -2.54
N PRO A 107 -9.66 9.51 -1.89
CA PRO A 107 -10.65 8.45 -1.95
C PRO A 107 -12.03 8.95 -1.46
N PRO A 108 -13.11 8.70 -2.21
CA PRO A 108 -14.45 9.08 -1.78
C PRO A 108 -14.91 8.22 -0.59
N THR A 109 -15.90 8.71 0.14
CA THR A 109 -16.59 7.98 1.22
C THR A 109 -18.10 7.93 0.98
N GLY A 110 -18.80 7.05 1.71
CA GLY A 110 -20.25 6.86 1.62
C GLY A 110 -20.71 6.49 0.21
N GLU A 111 -21.87 7.01 -0.20
CA GLU A 111 -22.50 6.69 -1.49
C GLU A 111 -21.59 6.93 -2.71
N LYS A 112 -20.65 7.89 -2.63
CA LYS A 112 -19.69 8.13 -3.71
C LYS A 112 -18.65 7.01 -3.83
N ALA A 113 -18.28 6.38 -2.72
CA ALA A 113 -17.40 5.21 -2.71
C ALA A 113 -18.10 4.03 -3.40
N ASP A 114 -19.37 3.77 -3.06
CA ASP A 114 -20.17 2.71 -3.66
C ASP A 114 -20.32 2.93 -5.18
N LYS A 115 -20.63 4.16 -5.59
CA LYS A 115 -20.71 4.53 -7.02
C LYS A 115 -19.39 4.30 -7.75
N LEU A 116 -18.27 4.71 -7.15
CA LEU A 116 -16.95 4.49 -7.76
C LEU A 116 -16.63 2.99 -7.85
N TRP A 117 -16.94 2.21 -6.80
CA TRP A 117 -16.76 0.77 -6.80
C TRP A 117 -17.53 0.09 -7.93
N HIS A 118 -18.81 0.44 -8.14
CA HIS A 118 -19.60 -0.07 -9.25
C HIS A 118 -19.01 0.28 -10.63
N LEU A 119 -18.45 1.49 -10.80
CA LEU A 119 -17.77 1.86 -12.05
C LEU A 119 -16.53 1.02 -12.30
N ILE A 120 -15.74 0.73 -11.25
CA ILE A 120 -14.53 -0.09 -11.35
C ILE A 120 -14.90 -1.54 -11.68
N THR A 121 -15.82 -2.15 -10.94
CA THR A 121 -16.24 -3.53 -11.19
C THR A 121 -16.98 -3.69 -12.52
N GLY A 122 -17.62 -2.62 -13.02
CA GLY A 122 -18.24 -2.62 -14.34
C GLY A 122 -17.24 -2.79 -15.50
N TRP A 123 -15.96 -2.49 -15.30
CA TRP A 123 -14.93 -2.77 -16.32
C TRP A 123 -14.72 -4.26 -16.56
N LEU A 124 -15.07 -5.11 -15.60
CA LEU A 124 -14.97 -6.57 -15.75
C LEU A 124 -15.88 -7.09 -16.88
N GLU A 125 -16.94 -6.35 -17.23
CA GLU A 125 -17.84 -6.68 -18.36
C GLU A 125 -17.21 -6.42 -19.74
N PHE A 126 -16.08 -5.70 -19.81
CA PHE A 126 -15.43 -5.26 -21.06
C PHE A 126 -14.00 -5.79 -21.17
N PRO A 127 -13.79 -7.07 -21.54
CA PRO A 127 -12.47 -7.71 -21.51
C PRO A 127 -11.44 -7.15 -22.51
N ASN A 128 -11.86 -6.26 -23.42
CA ASN A 128 -10.98 -5.58 -24.37
C ASN A 128 -10.89 -4.06 -24.13
N LEU A 129 -11.36 -3.59 -22.97
CA LEU A 129 -11.10 -2.24 -22.49
C LEU A 129 -9.79 -2.27 -21.69
N TYR A 130 -8.75 -1.63 -22.22
CA TYR A 130 -7.42 -1.68 -21.61
C TYR A 130 -7.08 -0.43 -20.80
N GLU A 131 -7.51 0.76 -21.24
CA GLU A 131 -7.10 2.00 -20.59
C GLU A 131 -8.04 3.17 -20.88
N MET A 132 -8.36 3.93 -19.82
CA MET A 132 -8.95 5.26 -19.89
C MET A 132 -8.27 6.12 -18.83
N GLN A 133 -7.70 7.24 -19.25
CA GLN A 133 -7.01 8.15 -18.36
C GLN A 133 -7.50 9.59 -18.52
N ARG A 134 -7.38 10.36 -17.44
CA ARG A 134 -7.49 11.81 -17.48
C ARG A 134 -6.07 12.41 -17.46
N PRO A 135 -5.73 13.32 -18.38
CA PRO A 135 -4.48 14.05 -18.31
C PRO A 135 -4.47 14.91 -17.03
N LYS A 136 -3.36 14.86 -16.29
CA LYS A 136 -3.17 15.71 -15.11
C LYS A 136 -2.86 17.14 -15.54
N THR A 137 -3.54 18.11 -14.95
CA THR A 137 -3.29 19.54 -15.11
C THR A 137 -2.26 20.04 -14.10
N PRO A 138 -1.68 21.24 -14.27
CA PRO A 138 -0.83 21.85 -13.24
C PRO A 138 -1.53 21.94 -11.87
N LEU A 139 -2.83 22.26 -11.84
CA LEU A 139 -3.62 22.30 -10.62
C LEU A 139 -3.73 20.92 -9.95
N ASP A 140 -3.89 19.85 -10.74
CA ASP A 140 -3.88 18.49 -10.20
C ASP A 140 -2.53 18.14 -9.55
N LEU A 141 -1.42 18.62 -10.12
CA LEU A 141 -0.08 18.42 -9.57
C LEU A 141 0.12 19.16 -8.25
N GLU A 142 -0.41 20.39 -8.13
CA GLU A 142 -0.44 21.15 -6.88
C GLU A 142 -1.24 20.40 -5.80
N MET A 143 -2.45 19.93 -6.15
CA MET A 143 -3.28 19.14 -5.24
C MET A 143 -2.60 17.83 -4.79
N ILE A 144 -1.89 17.13 -5.69
CA ILE A 144 -1.09 15.95 -5.35
C ILE A 144 0.01 16.34 -4.37
N SER A 145 0.77 17.41 -4.67
CA SER A 145 1.85 17.88 -3.81
C SER A 145 1.37 18.20 -2.40
N ASP A 146 0.24 18.90 -2.29
CA ASP A 146 -0.36 19.25 -1.00
C ASP A 146 -0.85 18.02 -0.23
N ALA A 147 -1.57 17.11 -0.89
CA ALA A 147 -2.09 15.90 -0.27
C ALA A 147 -0.98 14.98 0.25
N PHE A 148 0.12 14.84 -0.50
CA PHE A 148 1.24 13.98 -0.14
C PHE A 148 2.33 14.68 0.68
N ASN A 149 2.14 15.95 1.06
CA ASN A 149 3.13 16.71 1.83
C ASN A 149 3.56 16.03 3.14
N PRO A 150 2.64 15.47 3.98
CA PRO A 150 3.05 14.75 5.19
C PRO A 150 3.98 13.59 4.87
N TYR A 151 3.65 12.78 3.87
CA TYR A 151 4.47 11.67 3.39
C TYR A 151 5.85 12.15 2.89
N VAL A 152 5.88 13.20 2.07
CA VAL A 152 7.13 13.73 1.48
C VAL A 152 8.08 14.24 2.57
N LYS A 153 7.55 14.82 3.65
CA LYS A 153 8.34 15.26 4.81
C LYS A 153 8.80 14.11 5.70
N ALA A 154 7.99 13.06 5.81
CA ALA A 154 8.25 11.94 6.72
C ALA A 154 9.22 10.90 6.15
N ARG A 155 9.19 10.64 4.84
CA ARG A 155 10.03 9.62 4.22
C ARG A 155 11.52 9.95 4.34
N ASP A 156 12.33 8.91 4.55
CA ASP A 156 13.80 9.02 4.61
C ASP A 156 14.50 8.54 3.32
N TRP A 157 13.75 8.13 2.30
CA TRP A 157 14.30 7.67 1.03
C TRP A 157 14.17 8.71 -0.08
N GLU A 158 15.17 8.69 -0.97
CA GLU A 158 15.18 9.53 -2.17
C GLU A 158 14.27 8.95 -3.25
N THR A 159 13.45 9.79 -3.89
CA THR A 159 12.74 9.38 -5.11
C THR A 159 13.76 9.17 -6.22
N ARG A 160 13.86 7.95 -6.75
CA ARG A 160 14.50 7.69 -8.04
C ARG A 160 13.42 7.51 -9.09
N ALA A 161 13.13 8.57 -9.84
CA ALA A 161 12.28 8.50 -11.01
C ALA A 161 13.17 8.24 -12.24
N ASN A 162 13.06 7.06 -12.84
CA ASN A 162 13.63 6.86 -14.17
C ASN A 162 12.78 7.65 -15.19
N PRO A 163 13.39 8.21 -16.24
CA PRO A 163 12.62 8.83 -17.31
C PRO A 163 11.62 7.81 -17.86
N THR A 164 10.35 8.21 -17.99
CA THR A 164 9.37 7.43 -18.74
C THR A 164 9.86 7.39 -20.21
N PRO A 165 9.87 6.21 -20.87
CA PRO A 165 10.21 6.10 -22.29
C PRO A 165 9.38 7.02 -23.19
#